data_AF-A0A1Q3W4Q8-F1
#
_entry.id   AF-A0A1Q3W4Q8-F1
#
_cell.length_a   1.000
_cell.length_b   1.000
_cell.length_c   1.000
_cell.angle_alpha   90.00
_cell.angle_beta   90.00
_cell.angle_gamma   90.00
#
_symmetry.space_group_name_H-M   'P 1'
#
loop_
_entity.id
_entity.type
_entity.pdbx_description
1 polymer ?
#
loop_
_entity_poly.entity_id
_entity_poly.type
_entity_poly.pdbx_seq_one_letter_code
_entity_poly.pdbx_strand_id
1 'polypeptide(L)'
;MCSAQTPLEMPAIWNNDSTRAFACKFWEGQTRLLDNMQQFASGWFERRHVGTRAALEAAQKACEARNPADTFACYQEWAAGAASRILDDQLAYQQLVHAAVSSMASAQPELADVNMPAPLRAPRAA
;
A
#
# COMPACT_ATOMS: atom_id res chain seq x y z
N MET A 1 -31.54 52.09 11.55
CA MET A 1 -31.87 50.66 11.38
C MET A 1 -30.59 49.96 10.92
N CYS A 2 -29.89 49.31 11.84
CA CYS A 2 -28.64 48.60 11.57
C CYS A 2 -29.02 47.18 11.11
N SER A 3 -28.84 46.88 9.83
CA SER A 3 -29.12 45.55 9.30
C SER A 3 -27.97 44.63 9.72
N ALA A 4 -28.25 43.74 10.67
CA ALA A 4 -27.30 42.72 11.10
C ALA A 4 -26.96 41.81 9.91
N GLN A 5 -25.71 41.87 9.45
CA GLN A 5 -25.18 40.84 8.56
C GLN A 5 -25.12 39.53 9.37
N THR A 6 -25.85 38.52 8.90
CA THR A 6 -25.89 37.19 9.50
C THR A 6 -24.50 36.52 9.46
N PRO A 7 -23.98 35.92 10.55
CA PRO A 7 -22.58 35.45 10.64
C PRO A 7 -22.30 34.10 9.96
N LEU A 8 -23.03 33.72 8.90
CA LEU A 8 -22.97 32.36 8.34
C LEU A 8 -22.70 32.29 6.83
N GLU A 9 -22.07 33.31 6.25
CA GLU A 9 -21.43 33.16 4.94
C GLU A 9 -19.97 32.76 5.17
N MET A 10 -19.76 31.55 5.70
CA MET A 10 -18.47 30.88 5.50
C MET A 10 -18.31 30.74 3.99
N PRO A 11 -17.26 31.31 3.36
CA PRO A 11 -16.99 31.04 1.95
C PRO A 11 -16.99 29.53 1.81
N ALA A 12 -17.85 28.97 0.95
CA ALA A 12 -17.87 27.55 0.72
C ALA A 12 -16.42 27.14 0.45
N ILE A 13 -15.82 26.36 1.35
CA ILE A 13 -14.39 26.00 1.32
C ILE A 13 -14.03 25.34 -0.04
N TRP A 14 -15.07 24.89 -0.74
CA TRP A 14 -15.15 24.24 -2.04
C TRP A 14 -15.30 25.17 -3.27
N ASN A 15 -15.44 26.48 -3.10
CA ASN A 15 -15.59 27.45 -4.20
C ASN A 15 -14.24 27.91 -4.80
N ASN A 16 -13.12 27.36 -4.34
CA ASN A 16 -11.81 27.55 -4.96
C ASN A 16 -11.50 26.35 -5.86
N ASP A 17 -11.19 26.60 -7.14
CA ASP A 17 -10.84 25.60 -8.14
C ASP A 17 -9.72 24.66 -7.67
N SER A 18 -8.77 25.18 -6.89
CA SER A 18 -7.68 24.39 -6.30
C SER A 18 -8.18 23.36 -5.27
N THR A 19 -9.16 23.73 -4.43
CA THR A 19 -9.76 22.80 -3.46
C THR A 19 -10.58 21.71 -4.16
N ARG A 20 -11.31 22.08 -5.22
CA ARG A 20 -12.06 21.11 -6.04
C ARG A 20 -11.12 20.12 -6.72
N ALA A 21 -10.05 20.62 -7.37
CA ALA A 21 -9.08 19.78 -8.06
C ALA A 21 -8.36 18.81 -7.10
N PHE A 22 -7.98 19.29 -5.91
CA PHE A 22 -7.41 18.46 -4.84
C PHE A 22 -8.38 17.35 -4.42
N ALA A 23 -9.64 17.69 -4.15
CA ALA A 23 -10.64 16.72 -3.71
C ALA A 23 -10.89 15.62 -4.75
N CYS A 24 -10.99 15.99 -6.04
CA CYS A 24 -11.12 15.03 -7.13
C CYS A 24 -9.90 14.10 -7.20
N LYS A 25 -8.68 14.65 -7.24
CA LYS A 25 -7.45 13.85 -7.28
C LYS A 25 -7.32 12.90 -6.09
N PHE A 26 -7.69 13.36 -4.90
CA PHE A 26 -7.68 12.53 -3.70
C PHE A 26 -8.59 11.31 -3.86
N TRP A 27 -9.85 11.51 -4.25
CA TRP A 27 -10.81 10.39 -4.40
C TRP A 27 -10.48 9.46 -5.58
N GLU A 28 -9.92 9.99 -6.67
CA GLU A 28 -9.35 9.18 -7.75
C GLU A 28 -8.17 8.32 -7.28
N GLY A 29 -7.33 8.86 -6.40
CA GLY A 29 -6.26 8.11 -5.74
C GLY A 29 -6.80 7.01 -4.82
N GLN A 30 -7.82 7.31 -4.02
CA GLN A 30 -8.49 6.32 -3.15
C GLN A 30 -9.11 5.18 -3.96
N THR A 31 -9.76 5.49 -5.09
CA THR A 31 -10.32 4.46 -5.99
C THR A 31 -9.23 3.51 -6.48
N ARG A 32 -8.12 4.05 -6.98
CA ARG A 32 -6.97 3.25 -7.44
C ARG A 32 -6.37 2.41 -6.31
N LEU A 33 -6.28 2.95 -5.10
CA LEU A 33 -5.80 2.20 -3.93
C LEU A 33 -6.70 1.00 -3.64
N LEU A 34 -8.03 1.18 -3.67
CA LEU A 34 -8.98 0.09 -3.46
C LEU A 34 -8.85 -1.02 -4.51
N ASP A 35 -8.68 -0.65 -5.78
CA ASP A 35 -8.44 -1.61 -6.86
C ASP A 35 -7.16 -2.44 -6.60
N ASN A 36 -6.08 -1.78 -6.18
CA ASN A 36 -4.82 -2.45 -5.82
C ASN A 36 -4.98 -3.36 -4.60
N MET A 37 -5.74 -2.95 -3.59
CA MET A 37 -6.04 -3.78 -2.41
C MET A 37 -6.84 -5.03 -2.79
N GLN A 38 -7.83 -4.88 -3.67
CA GLN A 38 -8.60 -6.02 -4.19
C GLN A 38 -7.70 -6.99 -4.95
N GLN A 39 -6.86 -6.47 -5.86
CA GLN A 39 -5.92 -7.30 -6.62
C GLN A 39 -4.94 -8.03 -5.69
N PHE A 40 -4.40 -7.34 -4.69
CA PHE A 40 -3.52 -7.94 -3.69
C PHE A 40 -4.22 -9.06 -2.93
N ALA A 41 -5.44 -8.82 -2.44
CA ALA A 41 -6.20 -9.80 -1.67
C ALA A 41 -6.53 -11.05 -2.52
N SER A 42 -7.03 -10.87 -3.74
CA SER A 42 -7.29 -11.97 -4.67
C SER A 42 -6.03 -12.78 -4.96
N GLY A 43 -4.91 -12.11 -5.24
CA GLY A 43 -3.62 -12.77 -5.46
C GLY A 43 -3.10 -13.50 -4.23
N TRP A 44 -3.31 -12.95 -3.03
CA TRP A 44 -2.95 -13.59 -1.77
C TRP A 44 -3.68 -14.93 -1.59
N PHE A 45 -5.00 -14.96 -1.80
CA PHE A 45 -5.77 -16.20 -1.70
C PHE A 45 -5.28 -17.27 -2.68
N GLU A 46 -5.00 -16.89 -3.94
CA GLU A 46 -4.46 -17.84 -4.93
C GLU A 46 -3.11 -18.42 -4.48
N ARG A 47 -2.17 -17.57 -4.05
CA ARG A 47 -0.85 -18.03 -3.57
C ARG A 47 -0.96 -18.93 -2.33
N ARG A 48 -1.94 -18.69 -1.45
CA ARG A 48 -2.23 -19.57 -0.31
C ARG A 48 -2.79 -20.92 -0.74
N HIS A 49 -3.71 -20.95 -1.69
CA HIS A 49 -4.19 -22.21 -2.24
C HIS A 49 -3.09 -23.03 -2.90
N VAL A 50 -2.20 -22.39 -3.67
CA VAL A 50 -1.01 -23.06 -4.23
C VAL A 50 -0.14 -23.66 -3.13
N GLY A 51 0.18 -22.88 -2.09
CA GLY A 51 0.99 -23.34 -0.97
C GLY A 51 0.37 -24.52 -0.21
N THR A 52 -0.94 -24.49 0.04
CA THR A 52 -1.67 -25.58 0.70
C THR A 52 -1.70 -26.84 -0.15
N ARG A 53 -1.95 -26.73 -1.46
CA ARG A 53 -1.89 -27.89 -2.38
C ARG A 53 -0.49 -28.52 -2.39
N ALA A 54 0.56 -27.71 -2.50
CA ALA A 54 1.93 -28.21 -2.47
C ALA A 54 2.28 -28.89 -1.13
N ALA A 55 1.79 -28.38 -0.01
CA ALA A 55 1.97 -29.02 1.30
C ALA A 55 1.24 -30.38 1.38
N LEU A 56 0.02 -30.45 0.86
CA LEU A 56 -0.75 -31.69 0.81
C LEU A 56 -0.06 -32.74 -0.06
N GLU A 57 0.40 -32.37 -1.25
CA GLU A 57 1.16 -33.26 -2.15
C GLU A 57 2.43 -33.78 -1.49
N ALA A 58 3.19 -32.91 -0.82
CA ALA A 58 4.39 -33.31 -0.10
C ALA A 58 4.09 -34.26 1.06
N ALA A 59 3.00 -34.03 1.79
CA ALA A 59 2.54 -34.92 2.86
C ALA A 59 2.12 -36.29 2.32
N GLN A 60 1.40 -36.33 1.19
CA GLN A 60 1.02 -37.58 0.52
C GLN A 60 2.25 -38.39 0.08
N LYS A 61 3.20 -37.74 -0.62
CA LYS A 61 4.48 -38.36 -1.01
C LYS A 61 5.25 -38.89 0.21
N ALA A 62 5.28 -38.10 1.29
CA ALA A 62 5.95 -38.49 2.53
C ALA A 62 5.31 -39.73 3.19
N CYS A 63 3.99 -39.92 3.08
CA CYS A 63 3.30 -41.13 3.55
C CYS A 63 3.64 -42.38 2.72
N GLU A 64 4.04 -42.22 1.46
CA GLU A 64 4.44 -43.31 0.56
C GLU A 64 5.95 -43.61 0.61
N ALA A 65 6.72 -42.81 1.35
CA ALA A 65 8.17 -42.91 1.49
C ALA A 65 8.60 -44.25 2.12
N ARG A 66 9.67 -44.84 1.58
CA ARG A 66 10.15 -46.17 2.04
C ARG A 66 11.08 -46.10 3.24
N ASN A 67 11.68 -44.93 3.45
CA ASN A 67 12.66 -44.70 4.51
C ASN A 67 12.66 -43.21 4.95
N PRO A 68 13.25 -42.88 6.11
CA PRO A 68 13.27 -41.51 6.61
C PRO A 68 13.98 -40.49 5.69
N ALA A 69 14.95 -40.92 4.88
CA ALA A 69 15.63 -40.03 3.95
C ALA A 69 14.71 -39.60 2.79
N ASP A 70 13.86 -40.51 2.30
CA ASP A 70 12.83 -40.21 1.30
C ASP A 70 11.82 -39.19 1.83
N THR A 71 11.37 -39.35 3.09
CA THR A 71 10.50 -38.38 3.76
C THR A 71 11.16 -37.00 3.88
N PHE A 72 12.45 -36.98 4.24
CA PHE A 72 13.21 -35.73 4.35
C PHE A 72 13.40 -35.06 2.98
N ALA A 73 13.58 -35.82 1.91
CA ALA A 73 13.64 -35.30 0.55
C ALA A 73 12.31 -34.65 0.13
N CYS A 74 11.16 -35.25 0.46
CA CYS A 74 9.83 -34.65 0.21
C CYS A 74 9.66 -33.31 0.95
N TYR A 75 10.13 -33.23 2.19
CA TYR A 75 10.14 -31.97 2.95
C TYR A 75 11.03 -30.91 2.30
N GLN A 76 12.24 -31.27 1.86
CA GLN A 76 13.15 -30.32 1.21
C GLN A 76 12.57 -29.78 -0.10
N GLU A 77 11.96 -30.65 -0.92
CA GLU A 77 11.28 -30.25 -2.15
C GLU A 77 10.19 -29.21 -1.87
N TRP A 78 9.33 -29.49 -0.87
CA TRP A 78 8.29 -28.55 -0.44
C TRP A 78 8.86 -27.24 0.10
N ALA A 79 9.90 -27.30 0.94
CA ALA A 79 10.52 -26.16 1.59
C ALA A 79 11.17 -25.21 0.56
N ALA A 80 11.85 -25.75 -0.46
CA ALA A 80 12.39 -24.96 -1.56
C ALA A 80 11.27 -24.20 -2.30
N GLY A 81 10.15 -24.87 -2.60
CA GLY A 81 8.98 -24.21 -3.18
C GLY A 81 8.35 -23.16 -2.25
N ALA A 82 8.38 -23.38 -0.93
CA ALA A 82 7.84 -22.44 0.06
C ALA A 82 8.63 -21.13 0.09
N ALA A 83 9.96 -21.20 -0.03
CA ALA A 83 10.81 -20.00 -0.10
C ALA A 83 10.44 -19.11 -1.31
N SER A 84 10.21 -19.70 -2.49
CA SER A 84 9.76 -18.95 -3.67
C SER A 84 8.45 -18.22 -3.42
N ARG A 85 7.46 -18.91 -2.82
CA ARG A 85 6.15 -18.31 -2.53
C ARG A 85 6.22 -17.16 -1.54
N ILE A 86 7.14 -17.21 -0.57
CA ILE A 86 7.39 -16.12 0.38
C ILE A 86 7.93 -14.88 -0.36
N LEU A 87 8.84 -15.07 -1.33
CA LEU A 87 9.36 -13.97 -2.14
C LEU A 87 8.25 -13.34 -3.01
N ASP A 88 7.38 -14.16 -3.58
CA ASP A 88 6.21 -13.67 -4.34
C ASP A 88 5.26 -12.86 -3.44
N ASP A 89 5.03 -13.31 -2.21
CA ASP A 89 4.24 -12.57 -1.22
C ASP A 89 4.86 -11.22 -0.88
N GLN A 90 6.18 -11.18 -0.69
CA GLN A 90 6.92 -9.95 -0.40
C GLN A 90 6.82 -8.96 -1.57
N LEU A 91 6.98 -9.43 -2.82
CA LEU A 91 6.85 -8.58 -4.00
C LEU A 91 5.44 -8.00 -4.13
N ALA A 92 4.41 -8.82 -3.95
CA ALA A 92 3.02 -8.36 -3.98
C ALA A 92 2.74 -7.33 -2.88
N TYR A 93 3.30 -7.52 -1.69
CA TYR A 93 3.16 -6.57 -0.60
C TYR A 93 3.85 -5.23 -0.90
N GLN A 94 5.05 -5.25 -1.47
CA GLN A 94 5.75 -4.04 -1.91
C GLN A 94 4.97 -3.25 -2.95
N GLN A 95 4.32 -3.95 -3.90
CA GLN A 95 3.45 -3.31 -4.89
C GLN A 95 2.26 -2.60 -4.24
N LEU A 96 1.61 -3.24 -3.26
CA LEU A 96 0.51 -2.64 -2.52
C LEU A 96 0.96 -1.39 -1.75
N VAL A 97 2.08 -1.46 -1.03
CA VAL A 97 2.63 -0.30 -0.30
C VAL A 97 2.96 0.83 -1.26
N HIS A 98 3.59 0.52 -2.39
CA HIS A 98 3.91 1.53 -3.41
C HIS A 98 2.65 2.21 -3.96
N ALA A 99 1.59 1.45 -4.23
CA ALA A 99 0.30 1.99 -4.68
C ALA A 99 -0.33 2.91 -3.61
N ALA A 100 -0.26 2.53 -2.34
CA ALA A 100 -0.73 3.35 -1.23
C ALA A 100 0.02 4.68 -1.13
N VAL A 101 1.36 4.63 -1.17
CA VAL A 101 2.21 5.83 -1.15
C VAL A 101 1.93 6.74 -2.35
N SER A 102 1.83 6.17 -3.55
CA SER A 102 1.55 6.93 -4.77
C SER A 102 0.18 7.61 -4.73
N SER A 103 -0.83 6.93 -4.18
CA SER A 103 -2.18 7.47 -4.04
C SER A 103 -2.20 8.69 -3.09
N MET A 104 -1.45 8.64 -1.99
CA MET A 104 -1.29 9.78 -1.08
C MET A 104 -0.49 10.92 -1.71
N ALA A 105 0.58 10.62 -2.44
CA ALA A 105 1.41 11.62 -3.11
C ALA A 105 0.62 12.39 -4.19
N SER A 106 -0.25 11.71 -4.93
CA SER A 106 -1.08 12.32 -5.99
C SER A 106 -2.08 13.37 -5.48
N ALA A 107 -2.37 13.34 -4.17
CA ALA A 107 -3.22 14.31 -3.52
C ALA A 107 -2.44 15.51 -2.97
N GLN A 108 -1.11 15.48 -2.81
CA GLN A 108 -0.42 16.65 -2.26
C GLN A 108 -0.58 17.86 -3.20
N PRO A 109 -1.00 19.04 -2.67
CA PRO A 109 -0.88 20.27 -3.43
C PRO A 109 0.59 20.44 -3.81
N GLU A 110 0.88 20.83 -5.06
CA GLU A 110 2.19 21.44 -5.34
C GLU A 110 2.34 22.57 -4.32
N LEU A 111 3.28 22.41 -3.39
CA LEU A 111 3.73 23.52 -2.59
C LEU A 111 4.33 24.49 -3.60
N ALA A 112 3.53 25.45 -4.06
CA ALA A 112 4.03 26.62 -4.74
C ALA A 112 5.21 27.13 -3.91
N ASP A 113 6.34 27.32 -4.57
CA ASP A 113 7.61 27.79 -4.03
C ASP A 113 7.39 29.05 -3.18
N VAL A 114 7.04 28.86 -1.90
CA VAL A 114 7.01 29.94 -0.93
C VAL A 114 8.48 30.14 -0.58
N ASN A 115 9.12 31.04 -1.33
CA ASN A 115 10.41 31.62 -1.04
C ASN A 115 10.38 32.22 0.38
N MET A 116 10.57 31.37 1.39
CA MET A 116 10.74 31.78 2.77
C MET A 116 12.14 32.36 2.87
N PRO A 117 12.32 33.64 3.24
CA PRO A 117 13.64 34.20 3.41
C PRO A 117 14.39 33.38 4.46
N ALA A 118 15.63 32.99 4.11
CA ALA A 118 16.48 32.14 4.93
C ALA A 118 16.52 32.66 6.38
N PRO A 119 16.40 31.79 7.39
CA PRO A 119 16.41 32.24 8.77
C PRO A 119 17.74 32.93 9.06
N LEU A 120 17.65 34.20 9.49
CA LEU A 120 18.78 34.97 9.97
C LEU A 120 19.50 34.14 11.05
N ARG A 121 20.70 33.64 10.71
CA ARG A 121 21.59 33.01 11.68
C ARG A 121 21.94 34.06 12.73
N ALA A 122 21.36 33.97 13.91
CA ALA A 122 21.84 34.72 15.07
C ALA A 122 23.28 34.29 15.38
N PRO A 123 24.20 35.23 15.67
CA PRO A 123 25.58 34.88 15.98
C PRO A 123 25.63 34.14 17.32
N ARG A 124 26.43 33.08 17.35
CA ARG A 124 26.68 32.26 18.53
C ARG A 124 27.50 33.11 19.50
N ALA A 125 26.96 33.41 20.68
CA ALA A 125 27.70 34.08 21.74
C ALA A 125 28.89 33.19 22.16
N ALA A 126 30.06 33.82 22.26
CA ALA A 126 31.32 33.25 22.74
C ALA A 126 31.34 33.12 24.27
#